data_AF-A0A9P6H165-F1
#
_entry.id   AF-A0A9P6H165-F1
#
_cell.length_a   1.000
_cell.length_b   1.000
_cell.length_c   1.000
_cell.angle_alpha   90.00
_cell.angle_beta   90.00
_cell.angle_gamma   90.00
#
_symmetry.space_group_name_H-M   'P 1'
#
loop_
_entity.id
_entity.type
_entity.pdbx_description
1 polymer ?
#
loop_
_entity_poly.entity_id
_entity_poly.type
_entity_poly.pdbx_seq_one_letter_code
_entity_poly.pdbx_strand_id
1 'polypeptide(L)'
;MKSKLRNSLETIRKNMESLDGDLELTVSVCYEENQMVFLLFCKNVLSYYVSLQIKNNVCYFDKLDSTGFLNGVGKCFMKAVLSIVKSKIICCFSHPKPAYVFLNTNKNVLRPSALANFWIEVFSNKSRKIHVWSNNFSELQEKHSFIEKGYPFETIEDLEYFEDDPKTRIKENLEQTDIKKLFTTLLCRKDFIEGSLIYATTNESDTTLQIEYNETGYPITDYLVSLDLSTPEKLLKESQIFLEKFKLEKTTFKIKKRAKIIKKEEPKIILTAKRRSDNNLNNKNKIRK
;
A
#
# COMPACT_ATOMS: atom_id res chain seq x y z
N MET A 1 5.52 15.99 21.12
CA MET A 1 5.08 15.53 19.79
C MET A 1 6.22 15.50 18.76
N LYS A 2 6.87 16.64 18.46
CA LYS A 2 8.04 16.68 17.55
C LYS A 2 9.12 15.65 17.90
N SER A 3 9.42 15.43 19.18
CA SER A 3 10.36 14.40 19.61
C SER A 3 9.96 12.96 19.25
N LYS A 4 8.65 12.62 19.32
CA LYS A 4 8.15 11.29 18.94
C LYS A 4 8.25 11.07 17.42
N LEU A 5 7.80 12.05 16.63
CA LEU A 5 7.90 12.01 15.15
C LEU A 5 9.36 11.91 14.70
N ARG A 6 10.26 12.70 15.30
CA ARG A 6 11.69 12.63 15.03
C ARG A 6 12.27 11.26 15.32
N ASN A 7 11.90 10.64 16.44
CA ASN A 7 12.36 9.29 16.78
C ASN A 7 11.85 8.24 15.78
N SER A 8 10.60 8.36 15.33
CA SER A 8 10.03 7.52 14.27
C SER A 8 10.80 7.68 12.95
N LEU A 9 11.06 8.92 12.54
CA LEU A 9 11.84 9.24 11.34
C LEU A 9 13.26 8.67 11.41
N GLU A 10 13.96 8.86 12.53
CA GLU A 10 15.31 8.32 12.74
C GLU A 10 15.33 6.79 12.73
N THR A 11 14.30 6.15 13.27
CA THR A 11 14.19 4.69 13.26
C THR A 11 13.97 4.17 11.84
N ILE A 12 13.10 4.82 11.05
CA ILE A 12 12.89 4.47 9.64
C ILE A 12 14.20 4.68 8.86
N ARG A 13 14.88 5.82 9.04
CA ARG A 13 16.18 6.10 8.43
C ARG A 13 17.16 4.98 8.71
N LYS A 14 17.40 4.65 9.98
CA LYS A 14 18.37 3.62 10.38
C LYS A 14 18.09 2.25 9.75
N ASN A 15 16.82 1.91 9.54
CA ASN A 15 16.43 0.63 8.93
C ASN A 15 16.54 0.60 7.40
N MET A 16 16.66 1.76 6.74
CA MET A 16 16.73 1.85 5.29
C MET A 16 18.09 2.33 4.77
N GLU A 17 18.78 3.16 5.56
CA GLU A 17 20.03 3.81 5.20
C GLU A 17 21.15 2.80 4.94
N SER A 18 21.97 3.10 3.95
CA SER A 18 23.14 2.31 3.60
C SER A 18 24.33 3.23 3.41
N LEU A 19 25.46 2.89 4.04
CA LEU A 19 26.71 3.64 3.96
C LEU A 19 27.22 3.78 2.50
N ASP A 20 27.02 2.73 1.69
CA ASP A 20 27.39 2.72 0.27
C ASP A 20 26.23 3.17 -0.65
N GLY A 21 25.27 3.93 -0.10
CA GLY A 21 24.10 4.40 -0.83
C GLY A 21 24.40 5.52 -1.81
N ASP A 22 23.80 5.45 -3.00
CA ASP A 22 23.91 6.47 -4.06
C ASP A 22 22.56 7.12 -4.39
N LEU A 23 21.44 6.54 -3.94
CA LEU A 23 20.11 7.08 -4.12
C LEU A 23 19.62 7.77 -2.86
N GLU A 24 19.33 9.07 -2.98
CA GLU A 24 18.76 9.87 -1.91
C GLU A 24 17.24 9.70 -1.81
N LEU A 25 16.79 9.30 -0.63
CA LEU A 25 15.39 9.22 -0.24
C LEU A 25 15.11 10.18 0.90
N THR A 26 13.88 10.68 0.96
CA THR A 26 13.38 11.48 2.07
C THR A 26 12.09 10.86 2.58
N VAL A 27 12.01 10.63 3.89
CA VAL A 27 10.79 10.16 4.56
C VAL A 27 10.21 11.31 5.37
N SER A 28 8.89 11.43 5.34
CA SER A 28 8.11 12.32 6.18
C SER A 28 7.07 11.52 6.95
N VAL A 29 6.75 11.96 8.15
CA VAL A 29 5.70 11.38 9.01
C VAL A 29 4.84 12.50 9.57
N CYS A 30 3.53 12.34 9.50
CA CYS A 30 2.56 13.27 10.06
C CYS A 30 1.33 12.54 10.62
N TYR A 31 0.49 13.28 11.33
CA TYR A 31 -0.77 12.79 11.88
C TYR A 31 -1.93 13.55 11.25
N GLU A 32 -2.87 12.82 10.67
CA GLU A 32 -4.09 13.37 10.07
C GLU A 32 -5.28 12.70 10.77
N GLU A 33 -6.06 13.49 11.52
CA GLU A 33 -7.12 12.97 12.39
C GLU A 33 -6.59 11.84 13.30
N ASN A 34 -7.11 10.62 13.15
CA ASN A 34 -6.73 9.41 13.88
C ASN A 34 -5.74 8.51 13.12
N GLN A 35 -5.12 9.03 12.06
CA GLN A 35 -4.21 8.28 11.19
C GLN A 35 -2.77 8.78 11.31
N MET A 36 -1.84 7.84 11.21
CA MET A 36 -0.42 8.13 11.02
C MET A 36 -0.08 7.95 9.54
N VAL A 37 0.41 9.01 8.91
CA VAL A 37 0.70 9.06 7.47
C VAL A 37 2.21 9.10 7.25
N PHE A 38 2.69 8.27 6.34
CA PHE A 38 4.09 8.19 5.92
C PHE A 38 4.18 8.49 4.43
N LEU A 39 5.11 9.37 4.09
CA LEU A 39 5.39 9.75 2.71
C LEU A 39 6.85 9.44 2.39
N LEU A 40 7.09 8.76 1.28
CA LEU A 40 8.43 8.53 0.74
C LEU A 40 8.64 9.36 -0.51
N PHE A 41 9.73 10.10 -0.53
CA PHE A 41 10.18 10.89 -1.67
C PHE A 41 11.52 10.38 -2.17
N CYS A 42 11.72 10.46 -3.48
CA CYS A 42 12.98 10.17 -4.15
C CYS A 42 13.42 11.43 -4.89
N LYS A 43 14.53 12.04 -4.49
CA LYS A 43 14.98 13.33 -5.02
C LYS A 43 13.84 14.39 -5.06
N ASN A 44 13.12 14.52 -3.94
CA ASN A 44 11.93 15.39 -3.79
C ASN A 44 10.70 15.03 -4.64
N VAL A 45 10.68 13.88 -5.32
CA VAL A 45 9.52 13.39 -6.06
C VAL A 45 8.74 12.40 -5.20
N LEU A 46 7.45 12.65 -4.99
CA LEU A 46 6.57 11.79 -4.21
C LEU A 46 6.48 10.39 -4.84
N SER A 47 6.75 9.37 -4.04
CA SER A 47 6.90 7.99 -4.52
C SER A 47 5.93 7.03 -3.85
N TYR A 48 5.79 7.09 -2.53
CA TYR A 48 4.88 6.22 -1.76
C TYR A 48 4.10 7.01 -0.72
N TYR A 49 2.88 6.52 -0.47
CA TYR A 49 1.99 6.94 0.60
C TYR A 49 1.61 5.71 1.42
N VAL A 50 1.62 5.84 2.74
CA VAL A 50 1.12 4.82 3.67
C VAL A 50 0.31 5.51 4.74
N SER A 51 -0.86 4.99 5.08
CA SER A 51 -1.57 5.34 6.31
C SER A 51 -1.85 4.11 7.17
N LEU A 52 -1.80 4.32 8.48
CA LEU A 52 -2.21 3.33 9.47
C LEU A 52 -2.97 3.99 10.62
N GLN A 53 -3.80 3.19 11.28
CA GLN A 53 -4.54 3.56 12.48
C GLN A 53 -4.16 2.60 13.61
N ILE A 54 -4.05 3.11 14.83
CA ILE A 54 -3.81 2.27 16.02
C ILE A 54 -4.98 2.48 16.98
N LYS A 55 -5.70 1.38 17.28
CA LYS A 55 -6.76 1.34 18.28
C LYS A 55 -6.44 0.23 19.26
N ASN A 56 -6.42 0.57 20.55
CA ASN A 56 -6.00 -0.35 21.61
C ASN A 56 -4.66 -1.01 21.26
N ASN A 57 -4.62 -2.34 21.14
CA ASN A 57 -3.40 -3.09 20.79
C ASN A 57 -3.39 -3.60 19.35
N VAL A 58 -4.21 -3.01 18.47
CA VAL A 58 -4.33 -3.35 17.05
C VAL A 58 -3.88 -2.19 16.17
N CYS A 59 -2.90 -2.45 15.31
CA CYS A 59 -2.49 -1.56 14.23
C CYS A 59 -3.08 -2.03 12.90
N TYR A 60 -3.90 -1.20 12.27
CA TYR A 60 -4.45 -1.45 10.95
C TYR A 60 -3.73 -0.60 9.91
N PHE A 61 -3.07 -1.25 8.96
CA PHE A 61 -2.57 -0.59 7.76
C PHE A 61 -3.74 -0.37 6.80
N ASP A 62 -4.13 0.88 6.66
CA ASP A 62 -5.31 1.28 5.91
C ASP A 62 -5.02 1.38 4.41
N LYS A 63 -4.05 2.23 4.04
CA LYS A 63 -3.70 2.47 2.65
C LYS A 63 -2.21 2.33 2.44
N LEU A 64 -1.84 1.69 1.33
CA LEU A 64 -0.50 1.73 0.75
C LEU A 64 -0.67 2.04 -0.74
N ASP A 65 -0.08 3.14 -1.18
CA ASP A 65 -0.12 3.56 -2.56
C ASP A 65 1.25 4.02 -3.06
N SER A 66 1.49 3.93 -4.36
CA SER A 66 2.70 4.44 -5.00
C SER A 66 2.35 5.27 -6.21
N THR A 67 3.21 6.23 -6.55
CA THR A 67 3.08 6.99 -7.81
C THR A 67 3.64 6.22 -9.00
N GLY A 68 4.28 5.06 -8.77
CA GLY A 68 5.01 4.30 -9.79
C GLY A 68 6.39 4.88 -10.15
N PHE A 69 6.78 6.04 -9.60
CA PHE A 69 8.06 6.68 -9.92
C PHE A 69 9.29 5.87 -9.49
N LEU A 70 9.19 5.25 -8.31
CA LEU A 70 10.27 4.48 -7.70
C LEU A 70 9.83 3.04 -7.48
N ASN A 71 10.56 2.10 -8.08
CA ASN A 71 10.32 0.66 -7.91
C ASN A 71 11.39 -0.01 -7.05
N GLY A 72 11.03 -1.11 -6.39
CA GLY A 72 11.95 -2.00 -5.69
C GLY A 72 12.25 -1.63 -4.23
N VAL A 73 11.68 -0.54 -3.71
CA VAL A 73 11.87 -0.12 -2.31
C VAL A 73 10.66 -0.34 -1.42
N GLY A 74 9.45 -0.51 -1.99
CA GLY A 74 8.21 -0.57 -1.23
C GLY A 74 8.23 -1.59 -0.08
N LYS A 75 8.78 -2.78 -0.29
CA LYS A 75 8.89 -3.81 0.75
C LYS A 75 9.81 -3.36 1.90
N CYS A 76 10.99 -2.81 1.58
CA CYS A 76 11.91 -2.29 2.60
C CYS A 76 11.31 -1.09 3.35
N PHE A 77 10.63 -0.20 2.63
CA PHE A 77 9.94 0.93 3.23
C PHE A 77 8.85 0.48 4.21
N MET A 78 8.01 -0.46 3.81
CA MET A 78 6.98 -1.01 4.70
C MET A 78 7.56 -1.74 5.92
N LYS A 79 8.66 -2.49 5.76
CA LYS A 79 9.37 -3.11 6.90
C LYS A 79 9.92 -2.04 7.85
N ALA A 80 10.44 -0.94 7.33
CA ALA A 80 10.93 0.17 8.15
C ALA A 80 9.77 0.90 8.87
N VAL A 81 8.63 1.11 8.21
CA VAL A 81 7.41 1.61 8.86
C VAL A 81 6.94 0.64 9.96
N LEU A 82 6.94 -0.67 9.68
CA LEU A 82 6.55 -1.69 10.66
C LEU A 82 7.46 -1.69 11.90
N SER A 83 8.73 -1.31 11.77
CA SER A 83 9.69 -1.30 12.89
C SER A 83 9.31 -0.35 14.02
N ILE A 84 8.56 0.71 13.72
CA ILE A 84 8.13 1.70 14.71
C ILE A 84 6.74 1.41 15.30
N VAL A 85 5.99 0.48 14.68
CA VAL A 85 4.66 0.07 15.16
C VAL A 85 4.83 -0.80 16.40
N LYS A 86 4.18 -0.43 17.49
CA LYS A 86 4.17 -1.17 18.76
C LYS A 86 2.74 -1.60 19.07
N SER A 87 2.33 -2.72 18.47
CA SER A 87 0.98 -3.26 18.61
C SER A 87 1.05 -4.79 18.65
N LYS A 88 0.19 -5.42 19.47
CA LYS A 88 0.09 -6.88 19.58
C LYS A 88 -0.39 -7.51 18.29
N ILE A 89 -1.38 -6.88 17.66
CA ILE A 89 -1.93 -7.33 16.40
C ILE A 89 -1.62 -6.26 15.36
N ILE A 90 -1.12 -6.70 14.22
CA ILE A 90 -0.91 -5.87 13.06
C ILE A 90 -1.72 -6.49 11.94
N CYS A 91 -2.54 -5.70 11.27
CA CYS A 91 -3.44 -6.22 10.27
C CYS A 91 -3.61 -5.28 9.08
N CYS A 92 -4.08 -5.87 7.97
CA CYS A 92 -4.52 -5.14 6.80
C CYS A 92 -5.59 -5.94 6.08
N PHE A 93 -6.39 -5.25 5.27
CA PHE A 93 -7.17 -5.87 4.21
C PHE A 93 -6.41 -5.73 2.89
N SER A 94 -5.77 -6.82 2.47
CA SER A 94 -5.02 -6.90 1.23
C SER A 94 -5.97 -7.05 0.04
N HIS A 95 -6.40 -5.91 -0.51
CA HIS A 95 -7.22 -5.86 -1.71
C HIS A 95 -6.59 -4.88 -2.73
N PRO A 96 -6.34 -5.29 -3.98
CA PRO A 96 -5.75 -4.38 -4.95
C PRO A 96 -6.78 -3.37 -5.46
N LYS A 97 -6.39 -2.10 -5.52
CA LYS A 97 -7.17 -1.04 -6.16
C LYS A 97 -6.29 -0.25 -7.14
N PRO A 98 -6.88 0.28 -8.23
CA PRO A 98 -6.16 1.17 -9.13
C PRO A 98 -5.63 2.43 -8.44
N ALA A 99 -6.33 2.93 -7.42
CA ALA A 99 -5.86 4.01 -6.58
C ALA A 99 -6.49 3.95 -5.19
N TYR A 100 -5.69 4.29 -4.20
CA TYR A 100 -6.15 4.63 -2.85
C TYR A 100 -5.98 6.14 -2.61
N VAL A 101 -4.85 6.69 -3.05
CA VAL A 101 -4.52 8.12 -2.94
C VAL A 101 -4.10 8.67 -4.29
N PHE A 102 -3.22 8.00 -5.02
CA PHE A 102 -2.65 8.55 -6.24
C PHE A 102 -3.43 8.12 -7.48
N LEU A 103 -4.14 9.07 -8.10
CA LEU A 103 -4.76 8.90 -9.41
C LEU A 103 -3.70 8.94 -10.52
N ASN A 104 -2.94 7.86 -10.67
CA ASN A 104 -1.96 7.68 -11.73
C ASN A 104 -2.20 6.35 -12.45
N THR A 105 -2.46 6.40 -13.75
CA THR A 105 -2.70 5.21 -14.60
C THR A 105 -1.44 4.43 -14.93
N ASN A 106 -0.26 5.01 -14.72
CA ASN A 106 1.02 4.43 -15.15
C ASN A 106 1.69 3.55 -14.09
N LYS A 107 1.08 3.38 -12.90
CA LYS A 107 1.64 2.54 -11.84
C LYS A 107 1.22 1.08 -12.00
N ASN A 108 2.11 0.18 -11.61
CA ASN A 108 1.83 -1.26 -11.61
C ASN A 108 0.99 -1.64 -10.40
N VAL A 109 -0.29 -1.96 -10.63
CA VAL A 109 -1.18 -2.47 -9.58
C VAL A 109 -0.89 -3.95 -9.37
N LEU A 110 -0.51 -4.33 -8.15
CA LEU A 110 -0.26 -5.73 -7.82
C LEU A 110 -1.56 -6.55 -7.95
N ARG A 111 -1.46 -7.77 -8.48
CA ARG A 111 -2.56 -8.73 -8.47
C ARG A 111 -2.89 -9.18 -7.03
N PRO A 112 -4.10 -9.67 -6.74
CA PRO A 112 -4.51 -10.09 -5.41
C PRO A 112 -3.50 -10.97 -4.67
N SER A 113 -3.05 -12.07 -5.28
CA SER A 113 -2.08 -12.99 -4.67
C SER A 113 -0.71 -12.36 -4.46
N ALA A 114 -0.24 -11.53 -5.40
CA ALA A 114 1.03 -10.81 -5.28
C ALA A 114 1.00 -9.77 -4.13
N LEU A 115 -0.13 -9.08 -3.95
CA LEU A 115 -0.32 -8.13 -2.86
C LEU A 115 -0.40 -8.86 -1.50
N ALA A 116 -1.11 -9.98 -1.43
CA ALA A 116 -1.17 -10.79 -0.21
C ALA A 116 0.22 -11.32 0.20
N ASN A 117 0.99 -11.87 -0.75
CA ASN A 117 2.36 -12.30 -0.50
C ASN A 117 3.25 -11.14 -0.04
N PHE A 118 3.09 -9.95 -0.63
CA PHE A 118 3.80 -8.75 -0.19
C PHE A 118 3.55 -8.46 1.29
N TRP A 119 2.29 -8.48 1.74
CA TRP A 119 1.94 -8.22 3.14
C TRP A 119 2.41 -9.32 4.09
N ILE A 120 2.27 -10.59 3.71
CA ILE A 120 2.79 -11.73 4.49
C ILE A 120 4.31 -11.57 4.71
N GLU A 121 5.06 -11.23 3.66
CA GLU A 121 6.50 -11.02 3.74
C GLU A 121 6.92 -9.76 4.52
N VAL A 122 6.08 -8.72 4.54
CA VAL A 122 6.31 -7.53 5.36
C VAL A 122 6.07 -7.88 6.83
N PHE A 123 4.95 -8.52 7.15
CA PHE A 123 4.57 -8.85 8.53
C PHE A 123 5.46 -9.92 9.16
N SER A 124 6.01 -10.85 8.36
CA SER A 124 6.88 -11.93 8.87
C SER A 124 8.12 -11.45 9.61
N ASN A 125 8.56 -10.21 9.40
CA ASN A 125 9.76 -9.66 10.05
C ASN A 125 9.55 -9.34 11.53
N LYS A 126 8.30 -9.14 11.96
CA LYS A 126 7.96 -8.74 13.33
C LYS A 126 6.95 -9.69 14.00
N SER A 127 6.41 -10.65 13.25
CA SER A 127 5.37 -11.55 13.74
C SER A 127 5.95 -12.79 14.42
N ARG A 128 5.35 -13.19 15.54
CA ARG A 128 5.42 -14.56 16.05
C ARG A 128 4.61 -15.52 15.19
N LYS A 129 3.45 -15.05 14.70
CA LYS A 129 2.48 -15.86 13.96
C LYS A 129 1.73 -14.98 12.96
N ILE A 130 1.42 -15.55 11.80
CA ILE A 130 0.61 -14.90 10.77
C ILE A 130 -0.64 -15.72 10.53
N HIS A 131 -1.79 -15.07 10.66
CA HIS A 131 -3.08 -15.62 10.28
C HIS A 131 -3.57 -14.97 8.99
N VAL A 132 -4.11 -15.78 8.09
CA VAL A 132 -4.67 -15.32 6.82
C VAL A 132 -6.10 -15.84 6.67
N TRP A 133 -7.01 -14.92 6.37
CA TRP A 133 -8.39 -15.24 6.01
C TRP A 133 -8.65 -14.80 4.57
N SER A 134 -8.80 -15.77 3.68
CA SER A 134 -8.94 -15.55 2.23
C SER A 134 -9.59 -16.74 1.54
N ASN A 135 -10.27 -16.50 0.42
CA ASN A 135 -10.70 -17.55 -0.51
C ASN A 135 -9.50 -18.25 -1.18
N ASN A 136 -8.35 -17.56 -1.28
CA ASN A 136 -7.13 -18.07 -1.91
C ASN A 136 -6.12 -18.62 -0.90
N PHE A 137 -6.56 -19.00 0.31
CA PHE A 137 -5.67 -19.43 1.39
C PHE A 137 -4.73 -20.57 0.99
N SER A 138 -5.23 -21.60 0.30
CA SER A 138 -4.42 -22.76 -0.08
C SER A 138 -3.23 -22.38 -0.97
N GLU A 139 -3.43 -21.49 -1.95
CA GLU A 139 -2.34 -20.99 -2.82
C GLU A 139 -1.28 -20.19 -2.01
N LEU A 140 -1.74 -19.40 -1.03
CA LEU A 140 -0.85 -18.64 -0.15
C LEU A 140 -0.06 -19.57 0.77
N GLN A 141 -0.68 -20.64 1.28
CA GLN A 141 -0.07 -21.61 2.18
C GLN A 141 1.03 -22.43 1.50
N GLU A 142 0.85 -22.77 0.21
CA GLU A 142 1.90 -23.42 -0.59
C GLU A 142 3.18 -22.59 -0.68
N LYS A 143 3.06 -21.26 -0.75
CA LYS A 143 4.20 -20.32 -0.80
C LYS A 143 4.75 -19.98 0.59
N HIS A 144 3.89 -20.03 1.60
CA HIS A 144 4.20 -19.61 2.96
C HIS A 144 3.68 -20.64 3.96
N SER A 145 4.41 -21.75 4.14
CA SER A 145 3.98 -22.87 5.00
C SER A 145 3.78 -22.52 6.47
N PHE A 146 4.29 -21.37 6.92
CA PHE A 146 4.19 -20.88 8.30
C PHE A 146 2.92 -20.05 8.58
N ILE A 147 2.08 -19.78 7.57
CA ILE A 147 0.80 -19.07 7.79
C ILE A 147 -0.29 -20.04 8.26
N GLU A 148 -1.19 -19.53 9.08
CA GLU A 148 -2.36 -20.28 9.54
C GLU A 148 -3.66 -19.69 8.99
N LYS A 149 -4.63 -20.55 8.71
CA LYS A 149 -5.96 -20.10 8.29
C LYS A 149 -6.71 -19.57 9.48
N GLY A 150 -7.14 -18.31 9.45
CA GLY A 150 -7.95 -17.75 10.52
C GLY A 150 -7.65 -16.29 10.83
N TYR A 151 -7.90 -15.96 12.09
CA TYR A 151 -7.74 -14.64 12.69
C TYR A 151 -7.37 -14.82 14.17
N PRO A 152 -6.71 -13.84 14.81
CA PRO A 152 -6.15 -13.97 16.16
C PRO A 152 -7.12 -13.54 17.28
N PHE A 153 -8.44 -13.59 17.04
CA PHE A 153 -9.45 -13.10 17.97
C PHE A 153 -10.30 -14.27 18.47
N GLU A 154 -10.63 -14.28 19.76
CA GLU A 154 -11.43 -15.33 20.38
C GLU A 154 -12.92 -14.99 20.36
N THR A 155 -13.23 -13.71 20.61
CA THR A 155 -14.60 -13.20 20.76
C THR A 155 -14.84 -11.98 19.86
N ILE A 156 -16.11 -11.58 19.69
CA ILE A 156 -16.46 -10.39 18.89
C ILE A 156 -15.98 -9.11 19.59
N GLU A 157 -15.94 -9.14 20.93
CA GLU A 157 -15.50 -8.05 21.79
C GLU A 157 -14.01 -7.74 21.60
N ASP A 158 -13.22 -8.70 21.14
CA ASP A 158 -11.80 -8.51 20.80
C ASP A 158 -11.58 -7.79 19.45
N LEU A 159 -12.65 -7.61 18.65
CA LEU A 159 -12.53 -7.04 17.31
C LEU A 159 -12.47 -5.52 17.34
N GLU A 160 -11.40 -5.01 16.73
CA GLU A 160 -11.31 -3.59 16.40
C GLU A 160 -11.92 -3.30 15.02
N TYR A 161 -12.70 -2.23 14.97
CA TYR A 161 -13.36 -1.75 13.76
C TYR A 161 -12.71 -0.45 13.26
N PHE A 162 -12.24 -0.48 12.02
CA PHE A 162 -11.65 0.67 11.32
C PHE A 162 -12.56 1.09 10.16
N GLU A 163 -12.57 2.38 9.84
CA GLU A 163 -13.55 2.98 8.91
C GLU A 163 -13.60 2.29 7.54
N ASP A 164 -12.44 2.02 6.95
CA ASP A 164 -12.30 1.38 5.64
C ASP A 164 -12.16 -0.15 5.68
N ASP A 165 -12.30 -0.76 6.86
CA ASP A 165 -12.20 -2.21 7.04
C ASP A 165 -13.50 -2.93 6.64
N PRO A 166 -13.44 -4.03 5.87
CA PRO A 166 -14.63 -4.77 5.46
C PRO A 166 -15.46 -5.32 6.64
N LYS A 167 -14.86 -5.55 7.82
CA LYS A 167 -15.56 -5.94 9.05
C LYS A 167 -16.59 -4.89 9.49
N THR A 168 -16.21 -3.62 9.42
CA THR A 168 -17.04 -2.50 9.88
C THR A 168 -18.33 -2.37 9.09
N ARG A 169 -18.29 -2.74 7.81
CA ARG A 169 -19.45 -2.65 6.89
C ARG A 169 -20.49 -3.77 7.08
N ILE A 170 -20.17 -4.81 7.85
CA ILE A 170 -21.09 -5.93 8.09
C ILE A 170 -21.48 -6.08 9.57
N LYS A 171 -20.86 -5.30 10.47
CA LYS A 171 -21.10 -5.39 11.92
C LYS A 171 -22.56 -5.17 12.30
N GLU A 172 -23.28 -4.31 11.57
CA GLU A 172 -24.68 -3.95 11.85
C GLU A 172 -25.67 -5.03 11.36
N ASN A 173 -25.25 -5.86 10.40
CA ASN A 173 -26.10 -6.87 9.77
C ASN A 173 -25.97 -8.26 10.41
N LEU A 174 -25.09 -8.40 11.41
CA LEU A 174 -24.86 -9.65 12.12
C LEU A 174 -25.31 -9.47 13.56
N GLU A 175 -26.25 -10.31 14.00
CA GLU A 175 -26.49 -10.53 15.42
C GLU A 175 -25.13 -10.85 16.05
N GLN A 176 -24.68 -9.97 16.95
CA GLN A 176 -23.28 -9.74 17.35
C GLN A 176 -22.64 -10.88 18.16
N THR A 177 -23.04 -12.13 17.97
CA THR A 177 -22.68 -13.24 18.87
C THR A 177 -21.77 -14.30 18.25
N ASP A 178 -21.54 -14.31 16.93
CA ASP A 178 -20.69 -15.32 16.30
C ASP A 178 -19.61 -14.72 15.38
N ILE A 179 -18.39 -14.65 15.92
CA ILE A 179 -17.19 -14.23 15.18
C ILE A 179 -16.92 -15.11 13.95
N LYS A 180 -17.18 -16.42 14.04
CA LYS A 180 -16.97 -17.35 12.92
C LYS A 180 -17.95 -17.02 11.80
N LYS A 181 -19.21 -16.77 12.12
CA LYS A 181 -20.22 -16.31 11.15
C LYS A 181 -19.78 -15.01 10.49
N LEU A 182 -19.27 -14.04 11.25
CA LEU A 182 -18.75 -12.78 10.70
C LEU A 182 -17.67 -13.02 9.65
N PHE A 183 -16.64 -13.80 9.99
CA PHE A 183 -15.54 -14.06 9.07
C PHE A 183 -15.95 -14.92 7.88
N THR A 184 -16.83 -15.90 8.06
CA THR A 184 -17.38 -16.67 6.93
C THR A 184 -18.20 -15.78 6.00
N THR A 185 -19.03 -14.87 6.51
CA THR A 185 -19.79 -13.91 5.69
C THR A 185 -18.88 -12.99 4.88
N LEU A 186 -17.73 -12.58 5.42
CA LEU A 186 -16.77 -11.76 4.68
C LEU A 186 -16.32 -12.42 3.37
N LEU A 187 -16.10 -13.74 3.35
CA LEU A 187 -15.63 -14.47 2.17
C LEU A 187 -16.58 -14.37 0.97
N CYS A 188 -17.85 -14.06 1.22
CA CYS A 188 -18.87 -13.93 0.18
C CYS A 188 -18.97 -12.51 -0.40
N ARG A 189 -18.30 -11.51 0.18
CA ARG A 189 -18.35 -10.13 -0.33
C ARG A 189 -17.50 -9.97 -1.58
N LYS A 190 -17.98 -9.14 -2.52
CA LYS A 190 -17.31 -8.88 -3.81
C LYS A 190 -15.86 -8.41 -3.66
N ASP A 191 -15.60 -7.52 -2.71
CA ASP A 191 -14.25 -7.02 -2.41
C ASP A 191 -13.35 -8.11 -1.81
N PHE A 192 -13.93 -9.05 -1.06
CA PHE A 192 -13.21 -10.15 -0.42
C PHE A 192 -12.91 -11.33 -1.35
N ILE A 193 -13.64 -11.51 -2.46
CA ILE A 193 -13.34 -12.54 -3.47
C ILE A 193 -11.88 -12.42 -3.93
N GLU A 194 -11.42 -11.19 -4.16
CA GLU A 194 -10.05 -10.85 -4.54
C GLU A 194 -9.26 -10.22 -3.38
N GLY A 195 -9.74 -10.39 -2.15
CA GLY A 195 -9.18 -9.80 -0.95
C GLY A 195 -8.68 -10.86 0.03
N SER A 196 -7.81 -10.42 0.94
CA SER A 196 -7.35 -11.24 2.05
C SER A 196 -7.23 -10.38 3.30
N LEU A 197 -7.79 -10.84 4.42
CA LEU A 197 -7.41 -10.30 5.72
C LEU A 197 -6.15 -11.00 6.19
N ILE A 198 -5.13 -10.21 6.51
CA ILE A 198 -3.83 -10.71 6.96
C ILE A 198 -3.57 -10.11 8.33
N TYR A 199 -3.31 -10.97 9.31
CA TYR A 199 -3.04 -10.62 10.68
C TYR A 199 -1.68 -11.15 11.09
N ALA A 200 -0.93 -10.36 11.84
CA ALA A 200 0.29 -10.77 12.49
C ALA A 200 0.18 -10.50 13.99
N THR A 201 0.47 -11.52 14.80
CA THR A 201 0.63 -11.37 16.24
C THR A 201 2.10 -11.12 16.58
N THR A 202 2.39 -10.14 17.40
CA THR A 202 3.76 -9.76 17.80
C THR A 202 4.03 -10.16 19.25
N ASN A 203 5.28 -9.97 19.71
CA ASN A 203 5.67 -10.18 21.12
C ASN A 203 5.49 -8.92 21.98
N GLU A 204 4.84 -7.87 21.47
CA GLU A 204 4.61 -6.65 22.25
C GLU A 204 3.66 -6.96 23.43
N SER A 205 3.91 -6.35 24.60
CA SER A 205 3.04 -6.47 25.77
C SER A 205 1.77 -5.63 25.61
N ASP A 206 0.79 -5.77 26.52
CA ASP A 206 -0.36 -4.83 26.63
C ASP A 206 0.13 -3.47 27.15
N THR A 207 1.00 -2.82 26.41
CA THR A 207 1.23 -1.39 26.58
C THR A 207 0.30 -0.70 25.62
N THR A 208 -0.83 -0.25 26.14
CA THR A 208 -1.74 0.67 25.46
C THR A 208 -0.95 1.95 25.17
N LEU A 209 -0.28 2.01 24.03
CA LEU A 209 0.20 3.27 23.50
C LEU A 209 -1.05 3.99 23.02
N GLN A 210 -1.71 4.71 23.94
CA GLN A 210 -2.52 5.83 23.54
C GLN A 210 -1.57 6.80 22.85
N ILE A 211 -1.49 6.69 21.53
CA ILE A 211 -0.98 7.77 20.72
C ILE A 211 -2.07 8.83 20.83
N GLU A 212 -1.88 9.79 21.74
CA GLU A 212 -2.66 11.02 21.73
C GLU A 212 -2.38 11.70 20.38
N TYR A 213 -3.33 11.53 19.47
CA TYR A 213 -3.37 12.21 18.19
C TYR A 213 -3.82 13.64 18.47
N ASN A 214 -2.89 14.58 18.49
CA ASN A 214 -3.25 15.98 18.37
C ASN A 214 -3.29 16.29 16.89
N GLU A 215 -4.48 16.66 16.40
CA GLU A 215 -4.75 17.05 15.02
C GLU A 215 -3.65 17.99 14.51
N THR A 216 -2.92 17.56 13.48
CA THR A 216 -2.39 18.56 12.55
C THR A 216 -3.50 18.77 11.54
N GLY A 217 -4.21 19.90 11.65
CA GLY A 217 -5.46 20.21 10.93
C GLY A 217 -5.31 20.43 9.42
N TYR A 218 -4.57 19.56 8.73
CA TYR A 218 -4.35 19.63 7.29
C TYR A 218 -4.80 18.33 6.63
N PRO A 219 -5.78 18.39 5.70
CA PRO A 219 -6.25 17.22 4.96
C PRO A 219 -5.24 16.86 3.87
N ILE A 220 -4.08 16.32 4.28
CA ILE A 220 -2.98 15.92 3.40
C ILE A 220 -3.46 14.85 2.42
N THR A 221 -4.26 13.89 2.89
CA THR A 221 -4.76 12.81 2.03
C THR A 221 -5.65 13.35 0.92
N ASP A 222 -6.61 14.21 1.25
CA ASP A 222 -7.51 14.81 0.25
C ASP A 222 -6.74 15.66 -0.76
N TYR A 223 -5.74 16.41 -0.29
CA TYR A 223 -4.88 17.17 -1.18
C TYR A 223 -4.13 16.24 -2.14
N LEU A 224 -3.53 15.16 -1.64
CA LEU A 224 -2.82 14.18 -2.47
C LEU A 224 -3.73 13.49 -3.49
N VAL A 225 -4.99 13.21 -3.12
CA VAL A 225 -6.02 12.67 -4.02
C VAL A 225 -6.34 13.64 -5.15
N SER A 226 -6.33 14.95 -4.87
CA SER A 226 -6.63 15.99 -5.86
C SER A 226 -5.50 16.26 -6.87
N LEU A 227 -4.29 15.71 -6.65
CA LEU A 227 -3.14 15.97 -7.50
C LEU A 227 -3.26 15.30 -8.87
N ASP A 228 -2.93 16.04 -9.93
CA ASP A 228 -2.75 15.48 -11.26
C ASP A 228 -1.35 14.90 -11.42
N LEU A 229 -1.24 13.58 -11.27
CA LEU A 229 0.03 12.84 -11.36
C LEU A 229 0.17 12.07 -12.68
N SER A 230 -0.58 12.46 -13.71
CA SER A 230 -0.69 11.72 -14.99
C SER A 230 0.61 11.64 -15.81
N THR A 231 1.57 12.55 -15.56
CA THR A 231 2.85 12.61 -16.29
C THR A 231 4.02 12.79 -15.33
N PRO A 232 5.25 12.36 -15.68
CA PRO A 232 6.43 12.59 -14.86
C PRO A 232 6.69 14.06 -14.54
N GLU A 233 6.45 14.96 -15.50
CA GLU A 233 6.64 16.40 -15.35
C GLU A 233 5.64 17.00 -14.35
N LYS A 234 4.36 16.59 -14.43
CA LYS A 234 3.35 16.99 -13.45
C LYS A 234 3.65 16.41 -12.07
N LEU A 235 4.02 15.12 -11.98
CA LEU A 235 4.38 14.50 -10.72
C LEU A 235 5.52 15.25 -10.02
N LEU A 236 6.57 15.64 -10.76
CA LEU A 236 7.66 16.44 -10.21
C LEU A 236 7.16 17.80 -9.70
N LYS A 237 6.40 18.53 -10.53
CA LYS A 237 5.86 19.86 -10.19
C LYS A 237 4.94 19.80 -8.96
N GLU A 238 3.97 18.90 -8.95
CA GLU A 238 3.01 18.73 -7.84
C GLU A 238 3.70 18.28 -6.56
N SER A 239 4.75 17.45 -6.66
CA SER A 239 5.56 17.06 -5.49
C SER A 239 6.30 18.25 -4.87
N GLN A 240 6.82 19.17 -5.69
CA GLN A 240 7.48 20.39 -5.22
C GLN A 240 6.49 21.33 -4.53
N ILE A 241 5.33 21.59 -5.16
CA ILE A 241 4.24 22.39 -4.59
C ILE A 241 3.79 21.80 -3.25
N PHE A 242 3.62 20.47 -3.18
CA PHE A 242 3.27 19.78 -1.95
C PHE A 242 4.28 20.04 -0.83
N LEU A 243 5.58 19.87 -1.12
CA LEU A 243 6.65 20.05 -0.13
C LEU A 243 6.73 21.50 0.38
N GLU A 244 6.52 22.48 -0.50
CA GLU A 244 6.48 23.91 -0.16
C GLU A 244 5.27 24.26 0.71
N LYS A 245 4.10 23.68 0.41
CA LYS A 245 2.84 23.93 1.09
C LYS A 245 2.82 23.38 2.52
N PHE A 246 3.19 22.11 2.70
CA PHE A 246 2.96 21.42 3.98
C PHE A 246 4.16 21.46 4.94
N LYS A 247 5.38 21.80 4.47
CA LYS A 247 6.60 21.96 5.30
C LYS A 247 6.78 20.88 6.37
N LEU A 248 6.54 19.62 5.99
CA LEU A 248 6.50 18.50 6.91
C LEU A 248 7.86 18.20 7.54
N GLU A 249 7.84 17.66 8.77
CA GLU A 249 9.02 17.11 9.41
C GLU A 249 9.52 15.90 8.61
N LYS A 250 10.79 15.92 8.21
CA LYS A 250 11.36 14.94 7.29
C LYS A 250 12.81 14.63 7.62
N THR A 251 13.23 13.43 7.24
CA THR A 251 14.63 13.01 7.27
C THR A 251 15.06 12.52 5.90
N THR A 252 16.29 12.84 5.51
CA THR A 252 16.88 12.47 4.22
C THR A 252 18.07 11.54 4.46
N PHE A 253 18.20 10.51 3.64
CA PHE A 253 19.24 9.49 3.76
C PHE A 253 19.52 8.82 2.42
N LYS A 254 20.63 8.09 2.33
CA LYS A 254 21.02 7.36 1.11
C LYS A 254 20.76 5.87 1.27
N ILE A 255 20.33 5.24 0.17
CA ILE A 255 20.15 3.79 0.10
C ILE A 255 21.00 3.20 -1.04
N LYS A 256 21.43 1.94 -0.87
CA LYS A 256 22.12 1.20 -1.94
C LYS A 256 21.14 0.87 -3.05
N LYS A 257 21.56 1.09 -4.31
CA LYS A 257 20.76 0.92 -5.52
C LYS A 257 20.19 -0.50 -5.71
N ARG A 258 19.09 -0.78 -5.04
CA ARG A 258 18.11 -1.83 -5.44
C ARG A 258 16.89 -1.21 -6.13
N ALA A 259 16.81 0.11 -6.09
CA ALA A 259 15.69 0.87 -6.61
C ALA A 259 15.90 1.24 -8.09
N LYS A 260 14.85 1.09 -8.89
CA LYS A 260 14.82 1.57 -10.27
C LYS A 260 13.92 2.79 -10.34
N ILE A 261 14.50 3.94 -10.67
CA ILE A 261 13.73 5.11 -11.08
C ILE A 261 13.22 4.81 -12.48
N ILE A 262 11.90 4.87 -12.68
CA ILE A 262 11.34 4.73 -14.02
C ILE A 262 11.60 6.05 -14.74
N LYS A 263 12.64 6.09 -15.58
CA LYS A 263 12.78 7.10 -16.63
C LYS A 263 11.96 6.63 -17.83
N LYS A 264 11.36 7.58 -18.55
CA LYS A 264 10.43 7.37 -19.67
C LYS A 264 10.89 6.22 -20.60
N GLU A 265 9.92 5.42 -21.05
CA GLU A 265 10.08 4.59 -22.24
C GLU A 265 10.62 5.47 -23.39
N GLU A 266 11.72 5.07 -24.00
CA GLU A 266 12.04 5.51 -25.36
C GLU A 266 10.83 5.17 -26.24
N PRO A 267 10.43 6.03 -27.19
CA PRO A 267 9.33 5.74 -28.07
C PRO A 267 9.61 4.41 -28.77
N LYS A 268 8.84 3.37 -28.43
CA LYS A 268 8.83 2.14 -29.22
C LYS A 268 8.40 2.54 -30.62
N ILE A 269 9.33 2.44 -31.57
CA ILE A 269 9.01 2.46 -33.00
C ILE A 269 8.10 1.25 -33.23
N ILE A 270 6.79 1.47 -33.24
CA ILE A 270 5.85 0.48 -33.73
C ILE A 270 6.04 0.47 -35.25
N LEU A 271 6.88 -0.46 -35.74
CA LEU A 271 6.88 -0.82 -37.15
C LEU A 271 5.56 -1.55 -37.44
N THR A 272 4.50 -0.79 -37.75
CA THR A 272 3.33 -1.37 -38.40
C THR A 272 3.75 -1.83 -39.78
N ALA A 273 3.83 -3.14 -39.98
CA ALA A 273 3.92 -3.71 -41.31
C ALA A 273 2.67 -3.28 -42.10
N LYS A 274 2.85 -2.39 -43.09
CA LYS A 274 1.83 -2.18 -44.13
C LYS A 274 1.65 -3.51 -44.84
N ARG A 275 0.51 -4.18 -44.63
CA ARG A 275 0.03 -5.17 -45.59
C ARG A 275 -0.03 -4.47 -46.95
N ARG A 276 0.76 -4.95 -47.91
CA ARG A 276 0.51 -4.69 -49.32
C ARG A 276 -0.91 -5.16 -49.59
N SER A 277 -1.78 -4.23 -49.92
CA SER A 277 -3.06 -4.55 -50.56
C SER A 277 -2.73 -5.17 -51.91
N ASP A 278 -3.03 -6.45 -52.07
CA ASP A 278 -3.13 -7.09 -53.38
C ASP A 278 -4.29 -6.44 -54.13
N ASN A 279 -3.97 -5.40 -54.90
CA ASN A 279 -4.80 -4.92 -55.98
C ASN A 279 -4.31 -5.60 -57.26
N ASN A 280 -4.99 -6.67 -57.66
CA ASN A 280 -5.15 -7.13 -59.04
C ASN A 280 -6.35 -8.09 -59.04
N LEU A 281 -7.34 -8.06 -59.93
CA LEU A 281 -7.75 -7.13 -60.97
C LEU A 281 -9.05 -7.78 -61.50
N ASN A 282 -10.20 -7.52 -60.88
CA ASN A 282 -11.48 -7.92 -61.48
C ASN A 282 -11.97 -6.76 -62.31
N ASN A 283 -11.72 -6.82 -63.62
CA ASN A 283 -12.24 -5.85 -64.56
C ASN A 283 -12.88 -6.57 -65.76
N LYS A 284 -14.17 -6.28 -65.92
CA LYS A 284 -14.95 -6.22 -67.16
C LYS A 284 -15.59 -7.50 -67.68
N ASN A 285 -16.83 -7.70 -67.22
CA ASN A 285 -17.93 -7.98 -68.14
C ASN A 285 -18.12 -6.81 -69.12
N LYS A 286 -18.05 -7.09 -70.43
CA LYS A 286 -18.84 -6.41 -71.47
C LYS A 286 -18.85 -7.23 -72.78
N ILE A 287 -19.91 -8.03 -72.94
CA ILE A 287 -20.80 -8.20 -74.11
C ILE A 287 -20.16 -8.11 -75.51
N ARG A 288 -20.30 -9.19 -76.32
CA ARG A 288 -21.03 -9.15 -77.62
C ARG A 288 -21.07 -10.51 -78.35
N LYS A 289 -22.30 -10.87 -78.71
CA LYS A 289 -22.82 -11.85 -79.69
C LYS A 289 -22.66 -13.33 -79.36
#